data_AF-A0A6P3WZP1-F1
#
_entry.id   AF-A0A6P3WZP1-F1
#
_cell.length_a   1.000
_cell.length_b   1.000
_cell.length_c   1.000
_cell.angle_alpha   90.00
_cell.angle_beta   90.00
_cell.angle_gamma   90.00
#
_symmetry.space_group_name_H-M   'P 1'
#
loop_
_entity.id
_entity.type
_entity.pdbx_description
1 polymer ?
#
loop_
_entity_poly.entity_id
_entity_poly.type
_entity_poly.pdbx_seq_one_letter_code
_entity_poly.pdbx_strand_id
1 'polypeptide(L)'
;MIAEDWITSKCAQERNIMIRRAQSARIIITCAYCIMGVAILLFVLILPGFGISVRLTTNFTNSGKKLPLQTYHICDTTKSPQYELTYITQAIYVFFAIISYTGIDNFLGLVIFHICGQLDILKNRLARLNKNMNMNFHKALKNCVEQHIRLLRFFDF
;
A
#
# COMPACT_ATOMS: atom_id res chain seq x y z
N MET A 1 -7.55 -4.37 17.70
CA MET A 1 -6.44 -3.40 17.85
C MET A 1 -6.75 -2.03 17.27
N ILE A 2 -6.74 -1.82 15.94
CA ILE A 2 -6.89 -0.46 15.35
C ILE A 2 -8.21 0.20 15.80
N ALA A 3 -9.36 -0.44 15.61
CA ALA A 3 -10.66 0.10 16.01
C ALA A 3 -10.74 0.42 17.52
N GLU A 4 -10.24 -0.49 18.36
CA GLU A 4 -10.18 -0.29 19.82
C GLU A 4 -9.34 0.94 20.19
N ASP A 5 -8.21 1.12 19.50
CA ASP A 5 -7.33 2.27 19.71
C ASP A 5 -7.99 3.58 19.24
N TRP A 6 -8.94 3.56 18.31
CA TRP A 6 -9.69 4.77 17.92
C TRP A 6 -10.83 5.11 18.90
N ILE A 7 -11.44 4.11 19.54
CA ILE A 7 -12.56 4.28 20.47
C ILE A 7 -12.08 4.63 21.88
N THR A 8 -10.89 4.15 22.27
CA THR A 8 -10.35 4.39 23.62
C THR A 8 -10.09 5.88 23.86
N SER A 9 -10.60 6.42 24.97
CA SER A 9 -10.37 7.81 25.39
C SER A 9 -8.88 8.14 25.46
N LYS A 10 -8.47 9.22 24.78
CA LYS A 10 -7.08 9.68 24.66
C LYS A 10 -7.00 11.18 24.87
N CYS A 11 -5.84 11.64 25.35
CA CYS A 11 -5.52 13.06 25.37
C CYS A 11 -5.50 13.63 23.94
N ALA A 12 -5.85 14.92 23.79
CA ALA A 12 -5.84 15.62 22.51
C ALA A 12 -4.51 15.47 21.75
N GLN A 13 -3.38 15.48 22.45
CA GLN A 13 -2.05 15.28 21.85
C GLN A 13 -1.92 13.90 21.19
N GLU A 14 -2.37 12.83 21.87
CA GLU A 14 -2.26 11.45 21.37
C GLU A 14 -3.18 11.23 20.17
N ARG A 15 -4.40 11.78 20.22
CA ARG A 15 -5.34 11.77 19.10
C ARG A 15 -4.76 12.49 17.88
N ASN A 16 -4.11 13.63 18.08
CA ASN A 16 -3.50 14.40 16.99
C ASN A 16 -2.36 13.61 16.31
N ILE A 17 -1.54 12.87 17.08
CA ILE A 17 -0.52 11.97 16.53
C ILE A 17 -1.14 10.91 15.61
N MET A 18 -2.21 10.24 16.07
CA MET A 18 -2.91 9.23 15.27
C MET A 18 -3.49 9.81 13.97
N ILE A 19 -4.15 10.98 14.06
CA ILE A 19 -4.70 11.67 12.88
C ILE A 19 -3.59 12.04 11.89
N ARG A 20 -2.49 12.62 12.38
CA ARG A 20 -1.37 13.01 11.52
C ARG A 20 -0.77 11.81 10.79
N ARG A 21 -0.56 10.69 11.48
CA ARG A 21 -0.04 9.45 10.86
C ARG A 21 -1.04 8.87 9.84
N ALA A 22 -2.33 8.89 10.14
CA ALA A 22 -3.38 8.47 9.21
C ALA A 22 -3.46 9.38 7.97
N GLN A 23 -3.30 10.69 8.12
CA GLN A 23 -3.24 11.64 7.01
C GLN A 23 -2.01 11.42 6.14
N SER A 24 -0.82 11.25 6.74
CA SER A 24 0.39 10.91 5.99
C SER A 24 0.21 9.62 5.19
N ALA A 25 -0.38 8.57 5.80
CA ALA A 25 -0.69 7.32 5.11
C ALA A 25 -1.59 7.57 3.90
N ARG A 26 -2.71 8.31 4.09
CA ARG A 26 -3.64 8.65 3.01
C ARG A 26 -2.97 9.42 1.88
N ILE A 27 -2.12 10.39 2.18
CA ILE A 27 -1.40 11.18 1.16
C ILE A 27 -0.47 10.27 0.36
N ILE A 28 0.36 9.47 1.05
CA ILE A 28 1.31 8.57 0.39
C ILE A 28 0.58 7.55 -0.49
N ILE A 29 -0.46 6.92 0.04
CA ILE A 29 -1.28 5.95 -0.70
C ILE A 29 -1.96 6.60 -1.90
N THR A 30 -2.55 7.80 -1.74
CA THR A 30 -3.20 8.53 -2.85
C THR A 30 -2.18 8.88 -3.94
N CYS A 31 -1.00 9.38 -3.57
CA CYS A 31 0.06 9.68 -4.53
C CYS A 31 0.52 8.42 -5.28
N ALA A 32 0.70 7.30 -4.58
CA ALA A 32 1.07 6.02 -5.19
C ALA A 32 0.01 5.56 -6.20
N TYR A 33 -1.28 5.67 -5.85
CA TYR A 33 -2.39 5.37 -6.76
C TYR A 33 -2.39 6.27 -8.00
N CYS A 34 -2.17 7.57 -7.85
CA CYS A 34 -2.09 8.50 -8.98
C CYS A 34 -0.95 8.12 -9.94
N ILE A 35 0.25 7.86 -9.40
CA ILE A 35 1.43 7.48 -10.20
C ILE A 35 1.16 6.18 -10.94
N MET A 36 0.61 5.18 -10.24
CA MET A 36 0.30 3.88 -10.83
C MET A 36 -0.79 3.98 -11.91
N GLY A 37 -1.84 4.77 -11.68
CA GLY A 37 -2.88 5.02 -12.68
C GLY A 37 -2.34 5.68 -13.95
N VAL A 38 -1.48 6.69 -13.81
CA VAL A 38 -0.80 7.34 -14.95
C VAL A 38 0.10 6.35 -15.68
N ALA A 39 0.85 5.51 -14.95
CA ALA A 39 1.70 4.48 -15.57
C ALA A 39 0.86 3.49 -16.40
N ILE A 40 -0.26 2.99 -15.87
CA ILE A 40 -1.15 2.07 -16.62
C ILE A 40 -1.69 2.75 -17.87
N LEU A 41 -2.19 3.99 -17.75
CA LEU A 41 -2.70 4.75 -18.90
C LEU A 41 -1.62 4.88 -19.99
N LEU A 42 -0.41 5.23 -19.59
CA LEU A 42 0.72 5.39 -20.50
C LEU A 42 1.12 4.07 -21.18
N PHE A 43 1.29 2.99 -20.41
CA PHE A 43 1.82 1.72 -20.90
C PHE A 43 0.78 0.85 -21.61
N VAL A 44 -0.52 0.95 -21.27
CA VAL A 44 -1.59 0.11 -21.82
C VAL A 44 -2.41 0.82 -22.90
N LEU A 45 -2.47 2.15 -22.93
CA LEU A 45 -3.24 2.87 -23.95
C LEU A 45 -2.35 3.70 -24.86
N ILE A 46 -1.56 4.60 -24.29
CA ILE A 46 -0.83 5.62 -25.06
C ILE A 46 0.28 4.98 -25.91
N LEU A 47 1.25 4.30 -25.30
CA LEU A 47 2.41 3.75 -26.02
C LEU A 47 2.01 2.74 -27.11
N PRO A 48 1.11 1.78 -26.84
CA PRO A 48 0.64 0.85 -27.89
C PRO A 48 -0.15 1.54 -28.99
N GLY A 49 -0.90 2.62 -28.67
CA GLY A 49 -1.59 3.45 -29.67
C GLY A 49 -0.64 4.15 -30.64
N PHE A 50 0.58 4.50 -30.20
CA PHE A 50 1.65 5.03 -31.05
C PHE A 50 2.52 3.93 -31.69
N GLY A 51 2.16 2.65 -31.55
CA GLY A 51 2.94 1.53 -32.07
C GLY A 51 4.23 1.25 -31.30
N ILE A 52 4.44 1.90 -30.14
CA ILE A 52 5.59 1.69 -29.28
C ILE A 52 5.28 0.52 -28.35
N SER A 53 6.02 -0.57 -28.52
CA SER A 53 5.89 -1.71 -27.61
C SER A 53 6.76 -1.50 -26.38
N VAL A 54 6.15 -1.61 -25.20
CA VAL A 54 6.78 -1.50 -23.87
C VAL A 54 7.62 -2.74 -23.53
N ARG A 55 7.56 -3.79 -24.35
CA ARG A 55 8.30 -5.03 -24.10
C ARG A 55 9.81 -4.81 -24.18
N LEU A 56 10.52 -5.38 -23.20
CA LEU A 56 11.94 -5.67 -23.34
C LEU A 56 12.10 -6.77 -24.40
N THR A 57 12.44 -6.39 -25.63
CA THR A 57 12.70 -7.36 -26.71
C THR A 57 14.04 -8.04 -26.49
N THR A 58 14.02 -9.30 -26.05
CA THR A 58 15.21 -10.17 -26.04
C THR A 58 15.44 -10.87 -27.39
N ASN A 59 14.42 -10.94 -28.25
CA ASN A 59 14.49 -11.59 -29.56
C ASN A 59 13.95 -10.68 -30.67
N PHE A 60 14.84 -10.24 -31.57
CA PHE A 60 14.56 -9.32 -32.68
C PHE A 60 13.81 -9.97 -33.85
N THR A 61 13.70 -11.30 -33.89
CA THR A 61 13.20 -12.05 -35.07
C THR A 61 11.68 -12.05 -35.23
N ASN A 62 10.89 -11.62 -34.22
CA ASN A 62 9.43 -11.61 -34.28
C ASN A 62 8.87 -10.17 -34.36
N SER A 63 8.76 -9.67 -35.59
CA SER A 63 8.21 -8.36 -35.98
C SER A 63 6.67 -8.32 -36.06
N GLY A 64 5.98 -9.15 -35.27
CA GLY A 64 4.51 -9.22 -35.26
C GLY A 64 3.86 -8.21 -34.31
N LYS A 65 2.52 -8.06 -34.38
CA LYS A 65 1.73 -7.30 -33.40
C LYS A 65 2.02 -7.82 -31.98
N LYS A 66 2.38 -6.94 -31.04
CA LYS A 66 2.84 -7.31 -29.68
C LYS A 66 1.73 -7.05 -28.66
N LEU A 67 1.27 -8.11 -27.99
CA LEU A 67 0.35 -8.00 -26.85
C LEU A 67 1.07 -7.47 -25.59
N PRO A 68 0.36 -6.76 -24.69
CA PRO A 68 0.90 -6.21 -23.45
C PRO A 68 1.64 -7.23 -22.57
N LEU A 69 1.08 -8.44 -22.43
CA LEU A 69 1.66 -9.53 -21.64
C LEU A 69 2.15 -10.66 -22.55
N GLN A 70 3.29 -11.25 -22.17
CA GLN A 70 3.81 -12.47 -22.83
C GLN A 70 3.18 -13.71 -22.23
N THR A 71 2.13 -14.20 -22.88
CA THR A 71 1.41 -15.40 -22.47
C THR A 71 1.23 -16.34 -23.64
N TYR A 72 1.10 -17.64 -23.36
CA TYR A 72 0.69 -18.61 -24.36
C TYR A 72 -0.81 -18.47 -24.61
N HIS A 73 -1.21 -18.33 -25.87
CA HIS A 73 -2.61 -18.20 -26.26
C HIS A 73 -3.05 -19.44 -27.03
N ILE A 74 -4.26 -19.92 -26.72
CA ILE A 74 -4.84 -21.11 -27.34
C ILE A 74 -5.27 -20.81 -28.80
N CYS A 75 -5.61 -19.54 -29.09
CA CYS A 75 -6.00 -19.07 -30.42
C CYS A 75 -4.88 -18.26 -31.09
N ASP A 76 -4.91 -18.16 -32.43
CA ASP A 76 -3.94 -17.39 -33.23
C ASP A 76 -4.15 -15.87 -33.07
N THR A 77 -3.54 -15.29 -32.04
CA THR A 77 -3.65 -13.86 -31.72
C THR A 77 -2.90 -12.95 -32.71
N THR A 78 -2.34 -13.47 -33.79
CA THR A 78 -1.65 -12.65 -34.81
C THR A 78 -2.62 -11.99 -35.79
N LYS A 79 -3.86 -12.48 -35.88
CA LYS A 79 -4.89 -12.01 -36.83
C LYS A 79 -5.97 -11.18 -36.13
N SER A 80 -6.54 -10.23 -36.87
CA SER A 80 -7.76 -9.53 -36.46
C SER A 80 -8.98 -10.44 -36.69
N PRO A 81 -10.00 -10.47 -35.82
CA PRO A 81 -10.24 -9.63 -34.62
C PRO A 81 -9.65 -10.19 -33.31
N GLN A 82 -8.99 -11.35 -33.36
CA GLN A 82 -8.53 -12.10 -32.19
C GLN A 82 -7.45 -11.36 -31.41
N TYR A 83 -6.58 -10.61 -32.11
CA TYR A 83 -5.61 -9.71 -31.50
C TYR A 83 -6.29 -8.65 -30.62
N GLU A 84 -7.26 -7.91 -31.19
CA GLU A 84 -7.92 -6.80 -30.49
C GLU A 84 -8.71 -7.30 -29.27
N LEU A 85 -9.40 -8.44 -29.39
CA LEU A 85 -10.12 -9.05 -28.27
C LEU A 85 -9.18 -9.50 -27.15
N THR A 86 -8.05 -10.13 -27.51
CA THR A 86 -7.05 -10.58 -26.54
C THR A 86 -6.40 -9.40 -25.83
N TYR A 87 -6.14 -8.32 -26.56
CA TYR A 87 -5.61 -7.09 -26.01
C TYR A 87 -6.54 -6.49 -24.94
N ILE A 88 -7.82 -6.33 -25.27
CA ILE A 88 -8.84 -5.82 -24.33
C ILE A 88 -8.92 -6.73 -23.10
N THR A 89 -8.91 -8.05 -23.30
CA THR A 89 -8.95 -9.02 -22.20
C THR A 89 -7.72 -8.89 -21.29
N GLN A 90 -6.51 -8.76 -21.86
CA GLN A 90 -5.30 -8.53 -21.07
C GLN A 90 -5.34 -7.19 -20.33
N ALA A 91 -5.85 -6.12 -20.94
CA ALA A 91 -6.00 -4.83 -20.29
C ALA A 91 -6.95 -4.91 -19.07
N ILE A 92 -8.08 -5.61 -19.21
CA ILE A 92 -9.02 -5.87 -18.11
C ILE A 92 -8.36 -6.70 -17.02
N TYR A 93 -7.63 -7.75 -17.39
CA TYR A 93 -6.91 -8.60 -16.44
C TYR A 93 -5.87 -7.80 -15.64
N VAL A 94 -5.04 -6.99 -16.31
CA VAL A 94 -4.04 -6.13 -15.67
C VAL A 94 -4.69 -5.16 -14.70
N PHE A 95 -5.82 -4.56 -15.09
CA PHE A 95 -6.59 -3.66 -14.23
C PHE A 95 -7.05 -4.36 -12.93
N PHE A 96 -7.66 -5.54 -13.03
CA PHE A 96 -8.11 -6.29 -11.85
C PHE A 96 -6.94 -6.77 -10.98
N ALA A 97 -5.87 -7.28 -11.60
CA ALA A 97 -4.67 -7.69 -10.89
C ALA A 97 -4.12 -6.53 -10.06
N ILE A 98 -3.98 -5.35 -10.65
CA ILE A 98 -3.47 -4.17 -9.96
C ILE A 98 -4.38 -3.78 -8.79
N ILE A 99 -5.70 -3.70 -8.99
CA ILE A 99 -6.64 -3.39 -7.89
C ILE A 99 -6.47 -4.38 -6.73
N SER A 100 -6.35 -5.67 -7.03
CA SER A 100 -6.18 -6.70 -6.00
C SER A 100 -4.88 -6.53 -5.20
N TYR A 101 -3.76 -6.26 -5.88
CA TYR A 101 -2.47 -6.03 -5.22
C TYR A 101 -2.48 -4.76 -4.39
N THR A 102 -3.00 -3.65 -4.93
CA THR A 102 -2.94 -2.39 -4.21
C THR A 102 -3.92 -2.32 -3.04
N GLY A 103 -4.97 -3.14 -3.03
CA GLY A 103 -5.81 -3.33 -1.85
C GLY A 103 -4.99 -3.87 -0.66
N ILE A 104 -4.10 -4.84 -0.93
CA ILE A 104 -3.21 -5.42 0.08
C ILE A 104 -2.20 -4.37 0.58
N ASP A 105 -1.56 -3.65 -0.34
CA ASP A 105 -0.57 -2.61 0.00
C ASP A 105 -1.19 -1.47 0.82
N ASN A 106 -2.41 -1.05 0.48
CA ASN A 106 -3.15 -0.05 1.23
C ASN A 106 -3.45 -0.51 2.66
N PHE A 107 -3.92 -1.75 2.82
CA PHE A 107 -4.16 -2.33 4.14
C PHE A 107 -2.88 -2.38 4.97
N LEU A 108 -1.80 -2.90 4.38
CA LEU A 108 -0.48 -2.99 5.02
C LEU A 108 0.03 -1.59 5.42
N GLY A 109 -0.06 -0.62 4.52
CA GLY A 109 0.33 0.76 4.79
C GLY A 109 -0.44 1.37 5.96
N LEU A 110 -1.77 1.22 6.00
CA LEU A 110 -2.60 1.72 7.10
C LEU A 110 -2.20 1.09 8.44
N VAL A 111 -1.93 -0.22 8.47
CA VAL A 111 -1.45 -0.94 9.66
C VAL A 111 -0.10 -0.40 10.13
N ILE A 112 0.87 -0.27 9.23
CA ILE A 112 2.21 0.25 9.54
C ILE A 112 2.12 1.66 10.12
N PHE A 113 1.38 2.56 9.46
CA PHE A 113 1.25 3.94 9.94
C PHE A 113 0.50 4.03 11.27
N HIS A 114 -0.49 3.17 11.51
CA HIS A 114 -1.15 3.08 12.81
C HIS A 114 -0.17 2.68 13.91
N ILE A 115 0.64 1.64 13.68
CA ILE A 115 1.62 1.18 14.67
C ILE A 115 2.70 2.23 14.92
N CYS A 116 3.22 2.87 13.87
CA CYS A 116 4.12 4.02 14.02
C CYS A 116 3.51 5.12 14.89
N GLY A 117 2.20 5.38 14.76
CA GLY A 117 1.47 6.29 15.64
C GLY A 117 1.40 5.82 17.09
N GLN A 118 1.15 4.53 17.34
CA GLN A 118 1.16 3.96 18.69
C GLN A 118 2.57 4.02 19.32
N LEU A 119 3.62 3.77 18.55
CA LEU A 119 5.01 3.87 19.00
C LEU A 119 5.39 5.32 19.33
N ASP A 120 4.95 6.30 18.54
CA ASP A 120 5.13 7.73 18.85
C ASP A 120 4.45 8.12 20.18
N ILE A 121 3.23 7.61 20.42
CA ILE A 121 2.50 7.84 21.68
C ILE A 121 3.28 7.22 22.85
N LEU A 122 3.73 5.97 22.70
CA LEU A 122 4.52 5.27 23.70
C LEU A 122 5.83 6.02 24.02
N LYS A 123 6.55 6.47 23.00
CA LYS A 123 7.75 7.31 23.14
C LYS A 123 7.46 8.57 23.95
N ASN A 124 6.36 9.27 23.65
CA ASN A 124 5.98 10.49 24.37
C ASN A 124 5.60 10.20 25.84
N ARG A 125 4.94 9.07 26.11
CA ARG A 125 4.63 8.63 27.49
C ARG A 125 5.90 8.37 28.28
N LEU A 126 6.87 7.66 27.69
CA LEU A 126 8.18 7.40 28.30
C LEU A 126 8.98 8.68 28.54
N ALA A 127 8.97 9.63 27.60
CA ALA A 127 9.65 10.92 27.78
C ALA A 127 9.06 11.76 28.93
N ARG A 128 7.74 11.67 29.15
CA ARG A 128 7.07 12.33 30.29
C ARG A 128 7.37 11.63 31.62
N LEU A 129 7.55 10.32 31.62
CA LEU A 129 7.94 9.55 32.81
C LEU A 129 9.29 10.00 33.37
N ASN A 130 10.26 10.29 32.50
CA ASN A 130 11.57 10.78 32.92
C ASN A 130 11.51 12.16 33.61
N LYS A 131 10.48 12.98 33.34
CA LYS A 131 10.34 14.33 33.90
C LYS A 131 9.57 14.39 35.22
N ASN A 132 8.68 13.43 35.48
CA ASN A 132 7.79 13.43 36.64
C ASN A 132 8.11 12.25 37.56
N MET A 133 9.14 12.41 38.39
CA MET A 133 9.55 11.44 39.42
C MET A 133 8.57 11.54 40.62
N ASN A 134 7.37 10.98 40.47
CA ASN A 134 6.31 11.06 41.48
C ASN A 134 5.72 9.66 41.77
N MET A 135 4.91 9.55 42.82
CA MET A 135 4.34 8.30 43.41
C MET A 135 3.62 7.35 42.42
N ASN A 136 3.32 7.82 41.20
CA ASN A 136 2.66 7.05 40.13
C ASN A 136 3.62 6.50 39.04
N PHE A 137 4.94 6.64 39.20
CA PHE A 137 5.94 6.21 38.21
C PHE A 137 5.82 4.72 37.86
N HIS A 138 5.75 3.84 38.86
CA HIS A 138 5.64 2.39 38.65
C HIS A 138 4.39 2.01 37.86
N LYS A 139 3.23 2.62 38.17
CA LYS A 139 1.98 2.37 37.45
C LYS A 139 2.05 2.83 36.00
N ALA A 140 2.62 4.01 35.76
CA ALA A 140 2.76 4.55 34.41
C ALA A 140 3.80 3.78 33.57
N LEU A 141 4.89 3.31 34.18
CA LEU A 141 5.87 2.45 33.54
C LEU A 141 5.26 1.08 33.18
N LYS A 142 4.53 0.46 34.11
CA LYS A 142 3.79 -0.79 33.86
C LYS A 142 2.87 -0.66 32.64
N ASN A 143 2.07 0.42 32.58
CA ASN A 143 1.20 0.67 31.44
C ASN A 143 1.97 0.83 30.12
N CYS A 144 3.15 1.47 30.13
CA CYS A 144 3.98 1.60 28.93
C CYS A 144 4.53 0.25 28.46
N VAL A 145 4.99 -0.61 29.40
CA VAL A 145 5.49 -1.95 29.10
C VAL A 145 4.36 -2.84 28.54
N GLU A 146 3.18 -2.82 29.15
CA GLU A 146 2.01 -3.57 28.66
C GLU A 146 1.61 -3.13 27.25
N GLN A 147 1.63 -1.82 26.97
CA GLN A 147 1.37 -1.31 25.63
C GLN A 147 2.45 -1.72 24.63
N HIS A 148 3.72 -1.69 25.02
CA HIS A 148 4.82 -2.13 24.16
C HIS A 148 4.70 -3.62 23.81
N ILE A 149 4.42 -4.48 24.80
CA ILE A 149 4.20 -5.92 24.60
C ILE A 149 2.97 -6.17 23.72
N ARG A 150 1.87 -5.42 23.91
CA ARG A 150 0.68 -5.52 23.05
C ARG A 150 1.01 -5.21 21.59
N LEU A 151 1.87 -4.23 21.33
CA LEU A 151 2.33 -3.90 19.98
C LEU A 151 3.27 -4.97 19.41
N LEU A 152 4.18 -5.53 20.21
CA LEU A 152 5.08 -6.60 19.76
C LEU A 152 4.32 -7.87 19.38
N ARG A 153 3.34 -8.27 20.20
CA ARG A 153 2.48 -9.43 19.90
C ARG A 153 1.69 -9.31 18.60
N PHE A 154 1.48 -8.09 18.10
CA PHE A 154 0.86 -7.89 16.81
C PHE A 154 1.79 -8.25 15.64
N PHE A 155 3.11 -8.18 15.84
CA PHE A 155 4.12 -8.54 14.84
C PHE A 155 4.57 -10.00 14.92
N ASP A 156 4.40 -10.67 16.06
CA ASP A 156 4.77 -12.07 16.28
C ASP A 156 3.76 -13.09 15.70
N PHE A 157 2.78 -12.62 14.91
CA PHE A 157 1.75 -13.41 14.24
C PHE A 157 1.88 -13.26 12.72
#